data_AF-A0A968HSN3-F1
#
_entry.id   AF-A0A968HSN3-F1
#
_cell.length_a   1.000
_cell.length_b   1.000
_cell.length_c   1.000
_cell.angle_alpha   90.00
_cell.angle_beta   90.00
_cell.angle_gamma   90.00
#
_symmetry.space_group_name_H-M   'P 1'
#
loop_
_entity.id
_entity.type
_entity.pdbx_description
1 polymer ?
#
loop_
_entity_poly.entity_id
_entity_poly.type
_entity_poly.pdbx_seq_one_letter_code
_entity_poly.pdbx_strand_id
1 'polypeptide(L)'
;MSTNIRNFVVLGSAFMLGLCLANCALPTTTHNSDHCFYAEGDATCKKNHDTALPYCMYDRGECQNGSADGCVAEKPLTLDCYSPCGEGKLARDDSSCIEVADESGDDESGNDSEGILVTDLASSMDSSTESTGDSSDTSDATDIDTTADDSMCECDDNFNGFCNDANICEYLCNNGSPCPKEAGCDEDLEECLPADAVYHVGPDLNIDMSFETLEEAMGAIGSQSATIILHHNPDGYADFTVSVATGQILAVRGAKDEWPELRSVSTKSCTNVDSYSFVVSGQLSIEHIFLRGKGGVLVQDNGQAIINGTQIVTTDCPPVNCTGLWLRARNSMLGQTDGVTAPINLLDGCSAALNATTIYAPNTEILTTRPAIACSDGNPGVNLRNNLFYSNADPHILCNIISTHDNKLLSWPSNWFVNAADGDLHVNYDMLNMGRKMSLQTDPPSDIDPSSDIDGHPRTPNYAGADVPF
;
A
#
# COMPACT_ATOMS: atom_id res chain seq x y z
N MET A 1 -3.44 12.54 -65.40
CA MET A 1 -3.48 13.37 -64.17
C MET A 1 -4.64 14.36 -64.27
N SER A 2 -5.86 14.03 -63.83
CA SER A 2 -6.95 15.01 -63.55
C SER A 2 -8.26 14.33 -63.09
N THR A 3 -8.21 13.38 -62.13
CA THR A 3 -9.47 12.72 -61.69
C THR A 3 -9.55 12.35 -60.22
N ASN A 4 -8.61 12.76 -59.36
CA ASN A 4 -8.58 12.37 -57.94
C ASN A 4 -8.82 13.50 -56.93
N ILE A 5 -9.24 14.70 -57.36
CA ILE A 5 -9.43 15.86 -56.45
C ILE A 5 -10.90 16.04 -56.00
N ARG A 6 -11.88 15.42 -56.67
CA ARG A 6 -13.30 15.65 -56.35
C ARG A 6 -13.84 14.86 -55.16
N ASN A 7 -13.18 13.77 -54.74
CA ASN A 7 -13.66 12.96 -53.61
C ASN A 7 -13.20 13.47 -52.24
N PHE A 8 -12.22 14.37 -52.18
CA PHE A 8 -11.70 14.90 -50.91
C PHE A 8 -12.53 16.05 -50.33
N VAL A 9 -13.33 16.74 -51.15
CA VAL A 9 -14.12 17.90 -50.70
C VAL A 9 -15.46 17.48 -50.07
N VAL A 10 -15.99 16.31 -50.41
CA VAL A 10 -17.30 15.85 -49.90
C VAL A 10 -17.19 15.20 -48.51
N LEU A 11 -16.02 14.67 -48.13
CA LEU A 11 -15.80 14.09 -46.79
C LEU A 11 -15.57 15.15 -45.70
N GLY A 12 -15.06 16.34 -46.05
CA GLY A 12 -14.77 17.41 -45.08
C GLY A 12 -16.01 18.10 -44.51
N SER A 13 -17.10 18.18 -45.28
CA SER A 13 -18.32 18.89 -44.87
C SER A 13 -19.22 18.08 -43.93
N ALA A 14 -19.07 16.75 -43.91
CA ALA A 14 -19.83 15.88 -43.00
C ALA A 14 -19.25 15.86 -41.57
N PHE A 15 -17.94 16.09 -41.41
CA PHE A 15 -17.28 16.05 -40.11
C PHE A 15 -17.52 17.33 -39.28
N MET A 16 -17.64 18.50 -39.93
CA MET A 16 -17.89 19.78 -39.25
C MET A 16 -19.33 19.94 -38.73
N LEU A 17 -20.31 19.25 -39.31
CA LEU A 17 -21.71 19.29 -38.84
C LEU A 17 -21.99 18.31 -37.69
N GLY A 18 -21.12 17.32 -37.46
CA GLY A 18 -21.23 16.38 -36.34
C GLY A 18 -20.75 16.94 -34.99
N LEU A 19 -19.86 17.94 -35.00
CA LEU A 19 -19.29 18.54 -33.79
C LEU A 19 -20.20 19.59 -33.12
N CYS A 20 -21.27 20.06 -33.77
CA CYS A 20 -22.18 21.05 -33.20
C CYS A 20 -23.36 20.47 -32.41
N LEU A 21 -23.55 19.15 -32.35
CA LEU A 21 -24.69 18.51 -31.66
C LEU A 21 -24.28 17.69 -30.42
N ALA A 22 -23.00 17.66 -30.05
CA ALA A 22 -22.52 16.93 -28.86
C ALA A 22 -22.45 17.79 -27.58
N ASN A 23 -22.98 19.02 -27.60
CA ASN A 23 -23.05 19.91 -26.43
C ASN A 23 -24.39 19.77 -25.69
N CYS A 24 -24.89 18.53 -25.57
CA CYS A 24 -25.97 18.23 -24.63
C CYS A 24 -25.39 18.40 -23.23
N ALA A 25 -25.81 19.49 -22.58
CA ALA A 25 -25.54 19.83 -21.20
C ALA A 25 -25.49 18.57 -20.32
N LEU A 26 -24.27 18.22 -19.88
CA LEU A 26 -24.14 17.48 -18.64
C LEU A 26 -24.91 18.29 -17.58
N PRO A 27 -25.72 17.66 -16.72
CA PRO A 27 -26.28 18.36 -15.59
C PRO A 27 -25.09 18.92 -14.82
N THR A 28 -24.84 20.22 -14.93
CA THR A 28 -24.08 20.92 -13.91
C THR A 28 -24.89 20.68 -12.67
N THR A 29 -24.43 19.76 -11.81
CA THR A 29 -24.88 19.68 -10.45
C THR A 29 -24.55 21.06 -9.89
N THR A 30 -25.55 21.94 -9.93
CA THR A 30 -25.43 23.28 -9.36
C THR A 30 -25.18 23.02 -7.89
N HIS A 31 -23.92 23.15 -7.50
CA HIS A 31 -23.50 23.02 -6.12
C HIS A 31 -24.43 23.91 -5.30
N ASN A 32 -25.06 23.33 -4.28
CA ASN A 32 -25.89 24.10 -3.37
C ASN A 32 -24.95 25.05 -2.62
N SER A 33 -24.93 26.33 -3.01
CA SER A 33 -24.10 27.35 -2.36
C SER A 33 -24.43 27.52 -0.88
N ASP A 34 -25.61 27.06 -0.47
CA ASP A 34 -26.08 27.14 0.92
C ASP A 34 -25.67 25.91 1.74
N HIS A 35 -25.01 24.93 1.12
CA HIS A 35 -24.44 23.79 1.82
C HIS A 35 -23.23 24.22 2.67
N CYS A 36 -23.18 23.79 3.93
CA CYS A 36 -22.19 24.23 4.91
C CYS A 36 -20.74 24.07 4.41
N PHE A 37 -20.47 23.03 3.61
CA PHE A 37 -19.17 22.76 3.01
C PHE A 37 -18.67 23.91 2.13
N TYR A 38 -19.55 24.58 1.38
CA TYR A 38 -19.17 25.74 0.53
C TYR A 38 -19.34 27.08 1.25
N ALA A 39 -19.90 27.07 2.47
CA ALA A 39 -20.11 28.24 3.31
C ALA A 39 -19.04 28.29 4.42
N GLU A 40 -19.39 28.73 5.64
CA GLU A 40 -18.46 28.87 6.78
C GLU A 40 -18.43 27.61 7.68
N GLY A 41 -18.61 26.42 7.10
CA GLY A 41 -18.50 25.14 7.82
C GLY A 41 -19.42 25.02 9.04
N ASP A 42 -18.85 24.67 10.19
CA ASP A 42 -19.57 24.50 11.45
C ASP A 42 -20.27 25.79 11.90
N ALA A 43 -19.73 26.97 11.55
CA ALA A 43 -20.37 28.24 11.87
C ALA A 43 -21.71 28.42 11.13
N THR A 44 -21.80 27.92 9.89
CA THR A 44 -23.06 27.92 9.12
C THR A 44 -24.09 26.99 9.77
N CYS A 45 -23.66 25.80 10.18
CA CYS A 45 -24.51 24.82 10.84
C CYS A 45 -25.04 25.33 12.19
N LYS A 46 -24.18 25.93 13.01
CA LYS A 46 -24.55 26.56 14.27
C LYS A 46 -25.54 27.73 14.09
N LYS A 47 -25.42 28.48 12.99
CA LYS A 47 -26.32 29.60 12.68
C LYS A 47 -27.69 29.13 12.18
N ASN A 48 -27.75 28.05 11.41
CA ASN A 48 -28.98 27.56 10.79
C ASN A 48 -29.77 26.62 11.72
N HIS A 49 -29.08 25.85 12.57
CA HIS A 49 -29.67 24.77 13.38
C HIS A 49 -29.37 24.88 14.88
N ASP A 50 -28.90 26.04 15.35
CA ASP A 50 -28.46 26.27 16.73
C ASP A 50 -27.47 25.18 17.20
N THR A 51 -27.80 24.44 18.25
CA THR A 51 -26.96 23.35 18.79
C THR A 51 -27.41 21.97 18.35
N ALA A 52 -28.46 21.85 17.52
CA ALA A 52 -29.04 20.56 17.17
C ALA A 52 -28.20 19.82 16.11
N LEU A 53 -27.61 20.55 15.17
CA LEU A 53 -26.76 20.03 14.10
C LEU A 53 -25.52 20.92 13.98
N PRO A 54 -24.56 20.87 14.93
CA PRO A 54 -23.49 21.87 14.99
C PRO A 54 -22.32 21.59 14.02
N TYR A 55 -22.26 20.42 13.39
CA TYR A 55 -21.11 20.00 12.59
C TYR A 55 -21.45 19.96 11.10
N CYS A 56 -20.50 20.39 10.26
CA CYS A 56 -20.60 20.36 8.82
C CYS A 56 -19.96 19.12 8.22
N MET A 57 -20.73 18.38 7.41
CA MET A 57 -20.29 17.19 6.71
C MET A 57 -20.30 17.39 5.20
N TYR A 58 -19.35 16.78 4.50
CA TYR A 58 -19.27 16.80 3.03
C TYR A 58 -20.37 15.94 2.38
N ASP A 59 -20.97 16.38 1.27
CA ASP A 59 -22.16 15.74 0.67
C ASP A 59 -21.89 14.76 -0.47
N ARG A 60 -20.64 14.40 -0.73
CA ARG A 60 -20.29 13.43 -1.78
C ARG A 60 -19.75 12.12 -1.24
N GLY A 61 -19.95 11.07 -2.04
CA GLY A 61 -19.44 9.74 -1.76
C GLY A 61 -20.12 9.11 -0.56
N GLU A 62 -19.31 8.56 0.34
CA GLU A 62 -19.73 7.80 1.52
C GLU A 62 -20.12 8.70 2.71
N CYS A 63 -19.84 10.00 2.64
CA CYS A 63 -20.13 10.97 3.70
C CYS A 63 -21.63 11.33 3.80
N GLN A 64 -22.56 10.51 3.31
CA GLN A 64 -23.98 10.85 3.20
C GLN A 64 -24.76 10.49 4.44
N ASN A 65 -25.05 11.47 5.31
CA ASN A 65 -26.04 11.40 6.40
C ASN A 65 -26.49 12.79 6.92
N GLY A 66 -26.30 13.84 6.12
CA GLY A 66 -26.55 15.23 6.50
C GLY A 66 -27.99 15.69 6.28
N SER A 67 -28.34 16.81 6.91
CA SER A 67 -29.48 17.63 6.49
C SER A 67 -29.26 18.22 5.08
N ALA A 68 -30.26 18.92 4.52
CA ALA A 68 -30.19 19.46 3.16
C ALA A 68 -29.07 20.50 2.95
N ASP A 69 -28.56 21.10 4.03
CA ASP A 69 -27.42 22.01 4.06
C ASP A 69 -26.14 21.36 4.61
N GLY A 70 -26.10 20.03 4.77
CA GLY A 70 -24.90 19.28 5.15
C GLY A 70 -24.63 19.17 6.64
N CYS A 71 -25.50 19.72 7.48
CA CYS A 71 -25.29 19.75 8.93
C CYS A 71 -25.72 18.45 9.61
N VAL A 72 -24.92 17.97 10.57
CA VAL A 72 -25.13 16.75 11.37
C VAL A 72 -25.00 16.99 12.87
N ALA A 73 -25.63 16.12 13.67
CA ALA A 73 -25.66 16.20 15.12
C ALA A 73 -24.34 15.76 15.77
N GLU A 74 -23.69 14.77 15.19
CA GLU A 74 -22.44 14.17 15.70
C GLU A 74 -21.28 14.56 14.80
N LYS A 75 -20.11 14.80 15.41
CA LYS A 75 -18.90 15.14 14.68
C LYS A 75 -18.53 13.96 13.78
N PRO A 76 -18.35 14.13 12.45
CA PRO A 76 -17.92 13.04 11.58
C PRO A 76 -16.60 12.44 12.09
N LEU A 77 -16.54 11.10 12.14
CA LEU A 77 -15.39 10.36 12.70
C LEU A 77 -14.15 10.45 11.81
N THR A 78 -14.34 10.60 10.50
CA THR A 78 -13.26 10.70 9.51
C THR A 78 -13.03 12.15 9.11
N LEU A 79 -11.76 12.55 9.00
CA LEU A 79 -11.39 13.89 8.54
C LEU A 79 -11.76 14.13 7.08
N ASP A 80 -11.95 13.06 6.30
CA ASP A 80 -12.40 13.10 4.89
C ASP A 80 -13.87 13.51 4.74
N CYS A 81 -14.68 13.40 5.80
CA CYS A 81 -16.08 13.80 5.77
C CYS A 81 -16.37 15.09 6.55
N TYR A 82 -15.41 15.62 7.29
CA TYR A 82 -15.61 16.78 8.17
C TYR A 82 -15.08 18.08 7.52
N SER A 83 -15.85 19.17 7.58
CA SER A 83 -15.45 20.47 7.02
C SER A 83 -15.72 21.61 8.02
N PRO A 84 -14.88 21.73 9.07
CA PRO A 84 -15.13 22.70 10.14
C PRO A 84 -15.06 24.15 9.67
N CYS A 85 -14.16 24.45 8.71
CA CYS A 85 -14.00 25.78 8.14
C CYS A 85 -14.96 26.08 6.96
N GLY A 86 -15.49 25.05 6.29
CA GLY A 86 -16.19 25.21 5.02
C GLY A 86 -15.24 25.59 3.87
N GLU A 87 -15.65 26.57 3.06
CA GLU A 87 -14.93 27.09 1.88
C GLU A 87 -14.49 26.04 0.85
N GLY A 88 -15.17 24.89 0.83
CA GLY A 88 -14.86 23.78 -0.06
C GLY A 88 -13.66 22.94 0.37
N LYS A 89 -13.23 23.02 1.64
CA LYS A 89 -12.08 22.27 2.17
C LYS A 89 -12.50 21.28 3.25
N LEU A 90 -11.82 20.14 3.29
CA LEU A 90 -11.98 19.15 4.35
C LEU A 90 -11.03 19.44 5.52
N ALA A 91 -11.34 18.88 6.69
CA ALA A 91 -10.55 19.02 7.90
C ALA A 91 -9.11 18.48 7.75
N ARG A 92 -8.92 17.49 6.86
CA ARG A 92 -7.60 16.96 6.51
C ARG A 92 -6.74 17.97 5.72
N ASP A 93 -7.39 18.82 4.93
CA ASP A 93 -6.73 19.80 4.05
C ASP A 93 -6.54 21.14 4.77
N ASP A 94 -7.40 21.45 5.76
CA ASP A 94 -7.35 22.66 6.57
C ASP A 94 -7.72 22.37 8.04
N SER A 95 -6.70 22.14 8.86
CA SER A 95 -6.85 21.84 10.29
C SER A 95 -6.99 23.08 11.18
N SER A 96 -6.99 24.29 10.60
CA SER A 96 -6.97 25.55 11.35
C SER A 96 -8.23 25.79 12.20
N CYS A 97 -9.37 25.20 11.82
CA CYS A 97 -10.62 25.29 12.58
C CYS A 97 -10.89 24.08 13.48
N ILE A 98 -9.97 23.13 13.58
CA ILE A 98 -10.08 22.05 14.57
C ILE A 98 -9.58 22.63 15.89
N GLU A 99 -10.49 22.88 16.83
CA GLU A 99 -10.09 23.20 18.20
C GLU A 99 -9.26 22.02 18.74
N VAL A 100 -7.94 22.19 18.79
CA VAL A 100 -7.07 21.38 19.63
C VAL A 100 -7.55 21.65 21.05
N ALA A 101 -8.05 20.61 21.72
CA ALA A 101 -8.41 20.72 23.12
C ALA A 101 -7.16 21.21 23.87
N ASP A 102 -7.19 22.47 24.32
CA ASP A 102 -6.12 23.05 25.12
C ASP A 102 -5.95 22.18 26.37
N GLU A 103 -4.92 21.33 26.40
CA GLU A 103 -4.48 20.59 27.59
C GLU A 103 -3.78 21.53 28.59
N SER A 104 -4.37 22.70 28.83
CA SER A 104 -3.90 23.66 29.84
C SER A 104 -4.36 23.21 31.23
N GLY A 105 -3.79 22.11 31.72
CA GLY A 105 -3.91 21.65 33.09
C GLY A 105 -2.88 22.35 34.00
N ASP A 106 -3.11 23.62 34.33
CA ASP A 106 -2.46 24.28 35.47
C ASP A 106 -3.15 23.83 36.77
N ASP A 107 -2.59 22.81 37.43
CA ASP A 107 -2.95 22.47 38.83
C ASP A 107 -1.69 22.54 39.72
N GLU A 108 -1.31 23.76 40.08
CA GLU A 108 -0.55 24.03 41.30
C GLU A 108 -1.50 23.98 42.52
N SER A 109 -1.43 22.93 43.34
CA SER A 109 -1.62 23.09 44.79
C SER A 109 -1.02 21.90 45.57
N GLY A 110 0.04 22.21 46.31
CA GLY A 110 0.67 21.26 47.22
C GLY A 110 -0.20 20.90 48.42
N ASN A 111 0.06 19.73 48.98
CA ASN A 111 -0.17 19.52 50.41
C ASN A 111 0.74 18.40 50.93
N ASP A 112 1.71 18.82 51.74
CA ASP A 112 2.42 17.96 52.67
C ASP A 112 1.43 17.46 53.74
N SER A 113 1.36 16.14 53.96
CA SER A 113 0.99 15.61 55.28
C SER A 113 1.50 14.19 55.47
N GLU A 114 2.33 14.08 56.50
CA GLU A 114 2.86 12.85 57.07
C GLU A 114 1.76 11.93 57.65
N GLY A 115 1.99 10.62 57.49
CA GLY A 115 1.84 9.62 58.54
C GLY A 115 0.43 9.14 58.89
N ILE A 116 0.19 7.83 58.73
CA ILE A 116 -0.31 6.94 59.80
C ILE A 116 -0.35 5.46 59.36
N LEU A 117 0.30 4.61 60.15
CA LEU A 117 0.09 3.16 60.27
C LEU A 117 -1.37 2.86 60.61
N VAL A 118 -2.03 1.83 60.05
CA VAL A 118 -2.40 0.58 60.75
C VAL A 118 -2.98 -0.51 59.80
N THR A 119 -2.48 -1.73 59.97
CA THR A 119 -3.14 -3.07 59.95
C THR A 119 -4.00 -3.60 58.79
N ASP A 120 -3.56 -4.78 58.30
CA ASP A 120 -4.29 -6.05 58.22
C ASP A 120 -5.80 -6.03 57.96
N LEU A 121 -6.22 -6.55 56.79
CA LEU A 121 -7.27 -7.58 56.79
C LEU A 121 -7.22 -8.44 55.52
N ALA A 122 -7.06 -9.74 55.75
CA ALA A 122 -7.23 -10.80 54.77
C ALA A 122 -8.71 -11.17 54.60
N SER A 123 -9.11 -11.52 53.37
CA SER A 123 -10.21 -12.44 53.02
C SER A 123 -10.22 -12.56 51.49
N SER A 124 -9.74 -13.63 50.85
CA SER A 124 -10.33 -14.97 50.71
C SER A 124 -11.78 -14.94 50.21
N MET A 125 -11.99 -15.08 48.91
CA MET A 125 -13.22 -15.66 48.35
C MET A 125 -12.88 -16.59 47.19
N ASP A 126 -12.85 -17.86 47.55
CA ASP A 126 -13.03 -19.03 46.70
C ASP A 126 -14.49 -19.10 46.25
N SER A 127 -14.75 -19.51 45.00
CA SER A 127 -16.08 -19.95 44.57
C SER A 127 -15.97 -20.82 43.32
N SER A 128 -15.64 -22.09 43.56
CA SER A 128 -15.85 -23.21 42.66
C SER A 128 -17.35 -23.40 42.39
N THR A 129 -17.75 -23.50 41.13
CA THR A 129 -19.04 -24.10 40.75
C THR A 129 -18.78 -25.16 39.69
N GLU A 130 -18.68 -26.41 40.16
CA GLU A 130 -18.90 -27.59 39.34
C GLU A 130 -20.40 -27.71 39.03
N SER A 131 -20.74 -27.99 37.78
CA SER A 131 -22.06 -28.52 37.42
C SER A 131 -21.86 -29.70 36.49
N THR A 132 -21.94 -30.88 37.10
CA THR A 132 -22.18 -32.17 36.45
C THR A 132 -23.57 -32.17 35.82
N GLY A 133 -23.65 -32.40 34.50
CA GLY A 133 -24.90 -32.55 33.77
C GLY A 133 -24.76 -33.60 32.68
N ASP A 134 -24.77 -34.86 33.12
CA ASP A 134 -24.92 -36.06 32.28
C ASP A 134 -26.40 -36.20 31.87
N SER A 135 -26.69 -36.35 30.58
CA SER A 135 -27.97 -36.86 30.09
C SER A 135 -27.78 -37.47 28.71
N SER A 136 -28.00 -38.77 28.72
CA SER A 136 -27.98 -39.74 27.64
C SER A 136 -29.17 -39.64 26.68
N ASP A 137 -28.92 -40.21 25.50
CA ASP A 137 -29.84 -41.03 24.68
C ASP A 137 -30.67 -40.41 23.55
N THR A 138 -30.22 -40.83 22.35
CA THR A 138 -30.97 -41.50 21.26
C THR A 138 -31.86 -40.71 20.32
N SER A 139 -31.52 -40.87 19.03
CA SER A 139 -32.32 -41.19 17.84
C SER A 139 -31.98 -40.26 16.68
N ASP A 140 -31.21 -40.72 15.69
CA ASP A 140 -31.70 -41.48 14.53
C ASP A 140 -32.55 -40.60 13.60
N ALA A 141 -31.89 -39.94 12.64
CA ALA A 141 -32.46 -39.63 11.32
C ALA A 141 -31.37 -39.09 10.39
N THR A 142 -31.11 -39.86 9.35
CA THR A 142 -30.63 -39.48 8.02
C THR A 142 -30.69 -37.99 7.66
N ASP A 143 -29.54 -37.36 7.49
CA ASP A 143 -29.32 -36.44 6.36
C ASP A 143 -27.82 -36.34 6.07
N ILE A 144 -27.35 -37.12 5.09
CA ILE A 144 -26.11 -36.82 4.39
C ILE A 144 -26.50 -35.72 3.42
N ASP A 145 -26.48 -34.49 3.91
CA ASP A 145 -26.48 -33.32 3.06
C ASP A 145 -25.05 -33.15 2.54
N THR A 146 -24.85 -33.50 1.27
CA THR A 146 -23.66 -33.19 0.49
C THR A 146 -23.71 -31.76 -0.04
N THR A 147 -24.13 -30.81 0.79
CA THR A 147 -23.76 -29.41 0.63
C THR A 147 -22.36 -29.29 1.20
N ALA A 148 -21.37 -29.44 0.31
CA ALA A 148 -20.11 -28.75 0.47
C ALA A 148 -20.46 -27.25 0.45
N ASP A 149 -20.94 -26.75 1.60
CA ASP A 149 -21.12 -25.34 1.83
C ASP A 149 -19.72 -24.74 1.83
N ASP A 150 -19.58 -23.70 1.02
CA ASP A 150 -18.44 -22.83 0.92
C ASP A 150 -18.12 -22.26 2.31
N SER A 151 -17.37 -23.00 3.13
CA SER A 151 -16.62 -22.43 4.26
C SER A 151 -15.43 -21.63 3.71
N MET A 152 -15.77 -20.64 2.87
CA MET A 152 -14.97 -19.46 2.65
C MET A 152 -14.74 -18.87 4.03
N CYS A 153 -13.49 -18.91 4.43
CA CYS A 153 -12.95 -18.21 5.56
C CYS A 153 -13.34 -16.71 5.42
N GLU A 154 -14.39 -16.27 6.14
CA GLU A 154 -14.73 -14.85 6.31
C GLU A 154 -13.64 -14.23 7.21
N CYS A 155 -12.44 -13.99 6.67
CA CYS A 155 -11.63 -12.92 7.22
C CYS A 155 -12.34 -11.63 6.76
N ASP A 156 -12.80 -10.80 7.71
CA ASP A 156 -13.52 -9.55 7.48
C ASP A 156 -12.93 -8.77 6.30
N ASP A 157 -13.79 -8.40 5.34
CA ASP A 157 -13.42 -7.75 4.07
C ASP A 157 -12.65 -6.43 4.26
N ASN A 158 -12.57 -5.93 5.48
CA ASN A 158 -11.80 -4.75 5.87
C ASN A 158 -10.32 -5.03 6.25
N PHE A 159 -9.86 -6.29 6.30
CA PHE A 159 -8.47 -6.61 6.66
C PHE A 159 -7.84 -7.71 5.79
N ASN A 160 -6.61 -7.44 5.32
CA ASN A 160 -5.76 -8.29 4.47
C ASN A 160 -5.25 -9.59 5.15
N GLY A 161 -6.11 -10.34 5.83
CA GLY A 161 -5.78 -11.64 6.41
C GLY A 161 -5.70 -12.75 5.37
N PHE A 162 -4.64 -13.56 5.41
CA PHE A 162 -4.57 -14.82 4.68
C PHE A 162 -5.18 -15.93 5.55
N CYS A 163 -5.95 -16.81 4.92
CA CYS A 163 -6.24 -18.13 5.51
C CYS A 163 -5.13 -19.07 5.04
N ASN A 164 -4.50 -19.77 5.98
CA ASN A 164 -3.62 -20.89 5.65
C ASN A 164 -4.45 -22.09 5.13
N ASP A 165 -3.79 -23.15 4.65
CA ASP A 165 -4.42 -24.40 4.17
C ASP A 165 -5.29 -25.11 5.23
N ALA A 166 -5.30 -24.61 6.47
CA ALA A 166 -6.11 -25.08 7.58
C ALA A 166 -7.28 -24.13 7.94
N ASN A 167 -7.59 -23.11 7.14
CA ASN A 167 -8.66 -22.13 7.40
C ASN A 167 -8.48 -21.33 8.71
N ILE A 168 -7.24 -20.97 9.06
CA ILE A 168 -6.93 -20.10 10.22
C ILE A 168 -6.36 -18.77 9.70
N CYS A 169 -6.95 -17.63 10.08
CA CYS A 169 -6.32 -16.30 9.91
C CYS A 169 -5.19 -16.21 10.98
N GLU A 170 -3.91 -16.18 10.59
CA GLU A 170 -2.73 -16.23 11.50
C GLU A 170 -1.89 -14.92 11.44
N TYR A 171 -1.18 -14.55 12.54
CA TYR A 171 -0.04 -13.59 12.72
C TYR A 171 0.01 -12.68 13.99
N LEU A 172 0.49 -13.14 15.16
CA LEU A 172 0.51 -12.47 16.49
C LEU A 172 1.03 -11.00 16.66
N CYS A 173 1.56 -10.30 15.64
CA CYS A 173 1.50 -8.82 15.55
C CYS A 173 0.07 -8.32 15.16
N ASN A 174 -0.98 -8.97 15.67
CA ASN A 174 -2.17 -9.36 14.88
C ASN A 174 -3.39 -8.43 14.84
N ASN A 175 -3.31 -7.16 15.21
CA ASN A 175 -4.54 -6.32 15.26
C ASN A 175 -4.31 -4.88 14.83
N GLY A 176 -3.36 -4.65 13.91
CA GLY A 176 -2.94 -3.30 13.56
C GLY A 176 -2.31 -2.54 14.74
N SER A 177 -2.03 -3.22 15.85
CA SER A 177 -1.30 -2.66 16.97
C SER A 177 0.16 -2.50 16.54
N PRO A 178 0.67 -1.27 16.36
CA PRO A 178 2.05 -1.06 15.99
C PRO A 178 2.95 -1.63 17.09
N CYS A 179 4.03 -2.29 16.70
CA CYS A 179 5.08 -2.68 17.63
C CYS A 179 5.58 -1.44 18.40
N PRO A 180 5.97 -1.61 19.68
CA PRO A 180 6.37 -0.49 20.52
C PRO A 180 7.57 0.24 19.91
N LYS A 181 7.55 1.57 20.02
CA LYS A 181 8.61 2.47 19.52
C LYS A 181 8.96 2.26 18.04
N GLU A 182 7.96 2.01 17.20
CA GLU A 182 8.13 1.87 15.74
C GLU A 182 8.94 0.65 15.31
N ALA A 183 9.23 -0.29 16.21
CA ALA A 183 9.91 -1.53 15.87
C ALA A 183 9.19 -2.28 14.74
N GLY A 184 9.97 -3.00 13.92
CA GLY A 184 9.44 -3.92 12.93
C GLY A 184 8.85 -5.17 13.58
N CYS A 185 8.16 -5.98 12.78
CA CYS A 185 7.68 -7.29 13.17
C CYS A 185 8.54 -8.36 12.49
N ASP A 186 8.92 -9.39 13.24
CA ASP A 186 9.35 -10.66 12.70
C ASP A 186 8.10 -11.47 12.36
N GLU A 187 7.77 -11.59 11.08
CA GLU A 187 6.60 -12.35 10.62
C GLU A 187 6.73 -13.86 10.81
N ASP A 188 7.95 -14.40 10.90
CA ASP A 188 8.17 -15.86 11.05
C ASP A 188 7.97 -16.29 12.51
N LEU A 189 8.41 -15.47 13.46
CA LEU A 189 8.23 -15.70 14.89
C LEU A 189 6.97 -15.04 15.46
N GLU A 190 6.33 -14.16 14.68
CA GLU A 190 5.20 -13.35 15.10
C GLU A 190 5.52 -12.45 16.32
N GLU A 191 6.76 -11.97 16.40
CA GLU A 191 7.29 -11.17 17.52
C GLU A 191 7.75 -9.79 17.04
N CYS A 192 7.57 -8.77 17.87
CA CYS A 192 8.17 -7.45 17.58
C CYS A 192 9.69 -7.51 17.73
N LEU A 193 10.39 -6.84 16.82
CA LEU A 193 11.83 -6.60 16.96
C LEU A 193 12.12 -5.76 18.22
N PRO A 194 13.35 -5.81 18.75
CA PRO A 194 13.69 -5.08 19.97
C PRO A 194 13.45 -3.58 19.82
N ALA A 195 12.67 -2.99 20.74
CA ALA A 195 12.31 -1.58 20.72
C ALA A 195 13.48 -0.62 21.05
N ASP A 196 14.61 -1.15 21.52
CA ASP A 196 15.88 -0.45 21.70
C ASP A 196 16.83 -0.62 20.50
N ALA A 197 16.42 -1.36 19.46
CA ALA A 197 17.15 -1.55 18.21
C ALA A 197 16.43 -0.87 17.03
N VAL A 198 15.96 0.36 17.25
CA VAL A 198 15.30 1.20 16.23
C VAL A 198 16.22 2.36 15.87
N TYR A 199 16.60 2.43 14.60
CA TYR A 199 17.61 3.34 14.08
C TYR A 199 16.92 4.26 13.07
N HIS A 200 17.00 5.57 13.28
CA HIS A 200 16.44 6.53 12.33
C HIS A 200 17.52 7.00 11.36
N VAL A 201 17.18 7.13 10.09
CA VAL A 201 18.12 7.57 9.06
C VAL A 201 17.49 8.72 8.30
N GLY A 202 18.20 9.84 8.19
CA GLY A 202 17.79 10.97 7.38
C GLY A 202 18.54 12.26 7.68
N PRO A 203 18.51 13.21 6.73
CA PRO A 203 19.12 14.51 6.94
C PRO A 203 18.41 15.24 8.08
N ASP A 204 19.18 15.94 8.91
CA ASP A 204 18.68 16.89 9.92
C ASP A 204 17.84 16.29 11.07
N LEU A 205 17.98 14.99 11.32
CA LEU A 205 17.30 14.33 12.44
C LEU A 205 17.95 14.68 13.79
N ASN A 206 17.20 15.38 14.64
CA ASN A 206 17.59 15.67 16.03
C ASN A 206 16.86 14.74 17.03
N ILE A 207 17.05 13.45 16.87
CA ILE A 207 16.49 12.39 17.72
C ILE A 207 17.58 11.39 18.11
N ASP A 208 17.37 10.64 19.20
CA ASP A 208 18.31 9.60 19.61
C ASP A 208 18.40 8.49 18.54
N MET A 209 19.58 7.90 18.37
CA MET A 209 19.88 6.87 17.36
C MET A 209 19.57 7.31 15.92
N SER A 210 19.77 8.60 15.61
CA SER A 210 19.75 9.10 14.25
C SER A 210 21.11 8.96 13.55
N PHE A 211 21.06 8.71 12.25
CA PHE A 211 22.22 8.62 11.36
C PHE A 211 21.94 9.43 10.10
N GLU A 212 22.97 10.04 9.53
CA GLU A 212 22.81 10.80 8.28
C GLU A 212 22.65 9.85 7.08
N THR A 213 23.26 8.66 7.16
CA THR A 213 23.27 7.70 6.06
C THR A 213 22.93 6.27 6.49
N LEU A 214 22.42 5.48 5.54
CA LEU A 214 22.18 4.04 5.72
C LEU A 214 23.47 3.28 6.04
N GLU A 215 24.61 3.67 5.47
CA GLU A 215 25.90 3.02 5.72
C GLU A 215 26.32 3.18 7.18
N GLU A 216 26.18 4.37 7.76
CA GLU A 216 26.48 4.62 9.17
C GLU A 216 25.56 3.83 10.10
N ALA A 217 24.25 3.81 9.81
CA ALA A 217 23.28 3.03 10.57
C ALA A 217 23.59 1.53 10.55
N MET A 218 23.89 0.99 9.36
CA MET A 218 24.29 -0.42 9.22
C MET A 218 25.60 -0.73 9.95
N GLY A 219 26.55 0.21 9.97
CA GLY A 219 27.78 0.10 10.76
C GLY A 219 27.52 0.02 12.26
N ALA A 220 26.52 0.75 12.76
CA ALA A 220 26.12 0.73 14.17
C ALA A 220 25.33 -0.54 14.54
N ILE A 221 24.42 -1.00 13.68
CA ILE A 221 23.64 -2.24 13.84
C ILE A 221 24.57 -3.46 13.88
N GLY A 222 25.58 -3.49 13.02
CA GLY A 222 26.49 -4.63 12.88
C GLY A 222 25.75 -5.91 12.52
N SER A 223 25.87 -6.94 13.35
CA SER A 223 25.23 -8.25 13.14
C SER A 223 23.93 -8.46 13.92
N GLN A 224 23.40 -7.40 14.54
CA GLN A 224 22.18 -7.49 15.36
C GLN A 224 20.93 -7.38 14.49
N SER A 225 19.82 -7.95 14.96
CA SER A 225 18.51 -7.67 14.36
C SER A 225 18.04 -6.28 14.77
N ALA A 226 17.47 -5.53 13.83
CA ALA A 226 17.13 -4.13 14.05
C ALA A 226 16.02 -3.65 13.12
N THR A 227 15.47 -2.49 13.45
CA THR A 227 14.55 -1.73 12.61
C THR A 227 15.23 -0.44 12.16
N ILE A 228 15.15 -0.13 10.88
CA ILE A 228 15.56 1.15 10.30
C ILE A 228 14.30 1.91 9.90
N ILE A 229 14.17 3.14 10.40
CA ILE A 229 13.15 4.10 10.01
C ILE A 229 13.81 5.14 9.11
N LEU A 230 13.48 5.09 7.82
CA LEU A 230 13.98 6.00 6.80
C LEU A 230 13.09 7.24 6.74
N HIS A 231 13.67 8.40 6.97
CA HIS A 231 13.01 9.68 6.79
C HIS A 231 13.23 10.21 5.37
N HIS A 232 12.37 11.12 4.91
CA HIS A 232 12.45 11.72 3.59
C HIS A 232 13.78 12.47 3.42
N ASN A 233 14.48 12.13 2.35
CA ASN A 233 15.64 12.87 1.89
C ASN A 233 15.32 13.46 0.51
N PRO A 234 15.29 14.79 0.33
CA PRO A 234 14.96 15.42 -0.94
C PRO A 234 15.86 15.00 -2.10
N ASP A 235 17.13 14.68 -1.80
CA ASP A 235 18.10 14.23 -2.80
C ASP A 235 18.10 12.70 -2.99
N GLY A 236 17.32 11.98 -2.17
CA GLY A 236 17.33 10.54 -2.05
C GLY A 236 18.60 10.01 -1.37
N TYR A 237 18.57 8.73 -0.99
CA TYR A 237 19.74 8.04 -0.47
C TYR A 237 20.49 7.37 -1.62
N ALA A 238 21.70 7.83 -1.90
CA ALA A 238 22.49 7.37 -3.04
C ALA A 238 23.56 6.33 -2.65
N ASP A 239 23.82 5.41 -3.58
CA ASP A 239 24.97 4.48 -3.61
C ASP A 239 25.21 3.68 -2.32
N PHE A 240 24.23 2.89 -1.91
CA PHE A 240 24.33 2.05 -0.73
C PHE A 240 24.12 0.57 -1.09
N THR A 241 24.67 -0.30 -0.25
CA THR A 241 24.36 -1.74 -0.23
C THR A 241 24.11 -2.16 1.21
N VAL A 242 22.89 -2.60 1.50
CA VAL A 242 22.52 -3.18 2.78
C VAL A 242 22.67 -4.69 2.68
N SER A 243 23.55 -5.26 3.51
CA SER A 243 23.71 -6.71 3.64
C SER A 243 23.02 -7.21 4.89
N VAL A 244 22.11 -8.18 4.77
CA VAL A 244 21.45 -8.85 5.88
C VAL A 244 22.05 -10.25 6.02
N ALA A 245 22.82 -10.46 7.09
CA ALA A 245 23.55 -11.71 7.30
C ALA A 245 22.63 -12.86 7.76
N THR A 246 23.08 -14.11 7.61
CA THR A 246 22.35 -15.28 8.13
C THR A 246 22.09 -15.15 9.62
N GLY A 247 20.83 -15.36 10.03
CA GLY A 247 20.37 -15.20 11.41
C GLY A 247 20.09 -13.76 11.85
N GLN A 248 20.34 -12.78 10.99
CA GLN A 248 19.95 -11.39 11.20
C GLN A 248 18.55 -11.15 10.63
N ILE A 249 17.76 -10.35 11.35
CA ILE A 249 16.45 -9.86 10.90
C ILE A 249 16.53 -8.35 10.81
N LEU A 250 16.25 -7.81 9.64
CA LEU A 250 16.26 -6.38 9.39
C LEU A 250 14.89 -5.94 8.86
N ALA A 251 14.27 -5.00 9.55
CA ALA A 251 13.11 -4.28 9.03
C ALA A 251 13.56 -2.90 8.56
N VAL A 252 13.16 -2.49 7.35
CA VAL A 252 13.45 -1.16 6.78
C VAL A 252 12.12 -0.54 6.37
N ARG A 253 11.76 0.59 6.96
CA ARG A 253 10.44 1.20 6.79
C ARG A 253 10.57 2.69 6.51
N GLY A 254 9.70 3.22 5.66
CA GLY A 254 9.46 4.67 5.62
C GLY A 254 8.93 5.17 6.95
N ALA A 255 9.36 6.37 7.36
CA ALA A 255 8.76 7.08 8.47
C ALA A 255 7.27 7.33 8.19
N LYS A 256 6.49 7.54 9.25
CA LYS A 256 5.05 7.76 9.10
C LYS A 256 4.78 8.97 8.18
N ASP A 257 3.88 8.77 7.23
CA ASP A 257 3.47 9.78 6.23
C ASP A 257 4.62 10.22 5.30
N GLU A 258 5.70 9.45 5.23
CA GLU A 258 6.85 9.72 4.38
C GLU A 258 7.15 8.55 3.42
N TRP A 259 7.62 8.91 2.23
CA TRP A 259 7.99 7.97 1.17
C TRP A 259 9.44 8.18 0.75
N PRO A 260 10.41 7.74 1.55
CA PRO A 260 11.81 7.97 1.28
C PRO A 260 12.25 7.25 0.00
N GLU A 261 13.02 7.95 -0.83
CA GLU A 261 13.60 7.38 -2.04
C GLU A 261 15.04 6.91 -1.81
N LEU A 262 15.24 5.64 -2.08
CA LEU A 262 16.53 4.98 -2.17
C LEU A 262 16.94 4.86 -3.64
N ARG A 263 18.01 5.54 -4.05
CA ARG A 263 18.46 5.57 -5.45
C ARG A 263 19.83 4.94 -5.61
N SER A 264 19.88 3.76 -6.22
CA SER A 264 21.17 3.17 -6.60
C SER A 264 21.72 3.83 -7.86
N VAL A 265 22.87 4.51 -7.72
CA VAL A 265 23.64 5.09 -8.82
C VAL A 265 24.77 4.19 -9.29
N SER A 266 24.81 2.94 -8.80
CA SER A 266 25.81 1.96 -9.19
C SER A 266 25.89 1.86 -10.70
N THR A 267 27.11 1.81 -11.25
CA THR A 267 27.33 1.57 -12.68
C THR A 267 27.63 0.09 -12.97
N LYS A 268 27.64 -0.76 -11.93
CA LYS A 268 27.98 -2.18 -12.03
C LYS A 268 26.88 -2.95 -12.75
N SER A 269 27.25 -4.06 -13.39
CA SER A 269 26.28 -4.99 -13.99
C SER A 269 25.59 -5.84 -12.92
N CYS A 270 24.35 -6.22 -13.22
CA CYS A 270 23.41 -6.98 -12.37
C CYS A 270 23.83 -8.41 -12.02
N THR A 271 25.00 -8.81 -12.48
CA THR A 271 25.64 -10.11 -12.23
C THR A 271 26.48 -10.09 -10.96
N ASN A 272 26.75 -8.91 -10.38
CA ASN A 272 27.57 -8.77 -9.18
C ASN A 272 26.65 -8.51 -7.98
N VAL A 273 26.93 -9.14 -6.85
CA VAL A 273 26.18 -8.91 -5.61
C VAL A 273 26.13 -7.41 -5.25
N ASP A 274 27.23 -6.70 -5.47
CA ASP A 274 27.35 -5.25 -5.22
C ASP A 274 26.52 -4.35 -6.14
N SER A 275 25.76 -4.89 -7.11
CA SER A 275 24.80 -4.08 -7.89
C SER A 275 23.44 -3.97 -7.22
N TYR A 276 23.16 -4.80 -6.22
CA TYR A 276 21.89 -4.80 -5.50
C TYR A 276 21.94 -3.83 -4.32
N SER A 277 20.81 -3.16 -4.06
CA SER A 277 20.66 -2.29 -2.89
C SER A 277 20.51 -3.11 -1.61
N PHE A 278 19.87 -4.27 -1.71
CA PHE A 278 19.71 -5.21 -0.61
C PHE A 278 20.25 -6.59 -1.00
N VAL A 279 21.09 -7.16 -0.14
CA VAL A 279 21.65 -8.50 -0.28
C VAL A 279 21.29 -9.30 0.97
N VAL A 280 20.47 -10.33 0.83
CA VAL A 280 19.74 -10.94 1.94
C VAL A 280 20.10 -12.42 2.07
N SER A 281 20.87 -12.76 3.09
CA SER A 281 21.14 -14.14 3.53
C SER A 281 20.44 -14.48 4.87
N GLY A 282 19.81 -13.48 5.51
CA GLY A 282 18.92 -13.59 6.68
C GLY A 282 17.47 -13.25 6.33
N GLN A 283 16.77 -12.46 7.15
CA GLN A 283 15.39 -12.03 6.89
C GLN A 283 15.31 -10.52 6.72
N LEU A 284 14.72 -10.08 5.62
CA LEU A 284 14.49 -8.68 5.32
C LEU A 284 12.99 -8.40 5.21
N SER A 285 12.52 -7.36 5.89
CA SER A 285 11.21 -6.75 5.64
C SER A 285 11.40 -5.32 5.16
N ILE A 286 10.78 -4.94 4.04
CA ILE A 286 10.80 -3.60 3.49
C ILE A 286 9.37 -3.07 3.38
N GLU A 287 9.13 -1.87 3.91
CA GLU A 287 7.81 -1.23 3.88
C GLU A 287 7.85 0.27 3.52
N HIS A 288 6.93 0.72 2.65
CA HIS A 288 6.68 2.14 2.36
C HIS A 288 7.93 2.92 1.92
N ILE A 289 8.69 2.38 0.97
CA ILE A 289 9.83 3.08 0.37
C ILE A 289 9.77 3.06 -1.16
N PHE A 290 10.52 3.97 -1.78
CA PHE A 290 10.82 3.92 -3.21
C PHE A 290 12.26 3.43 -3.42
N LEU A 291 12.44 2.36 -4.19
CA LEU A 291 13.74 1.88 -4.61
C LEU A 291 13.91 2.09 -6.12
N ARG A 292 14.84 2.96 -6.50
CA ARG A 292 15.06 3.37 -7.90
C ARG A 292 16.51 3.12 -8.36
N GLY A 293 16.68 3.11 -9.69
CA GLY A 293 18.00 3.05 -10.33
C GLY A 293 18.44 1.62 -10.63
N LYS A 294 19.70 1.25 -10.33
CA LYS A 294 20.20 -0.10 -10.65
C LYS A 294 19.99 -1.15 -9.57
N GLY A 295 19.58 -0.74 -8.38
CA GLY A 295 19.61 -1.60 -7.20
C GLY A 295 18.26 -2.24 -6.91
N GLY A 296 18.18 -3.56 -7.02
CA GLY A 296 17.05 -4.36 -6.55
C GLY A 296 17.33 -5.06 -5.22
N VAL A 297 16.56 -6.11 -4.95
CA VAL A 297 16.72 -7.03 -3.82
C VAL A 297 17.27 -8.36 -4.33
N LEU A 298 18.43 -8.77 -3.83
CA LEU A 298 18.98 -10.11 -4.01
C LEU A 298 18.74 -10.94 -2.75
N VAL A 299 17.88 -11.95 -2.84
CA VAL A 299 17.67 -12.93 -1.77
C VAL A 299 18.51 -14.16 -2.10
N GLN A 300 19.38 -14.60 -1.20
CA GLN A 300 20.32 -15.69 -1.46
C GLN A 300 20.51 -16.59 -0.24
N ASP A 301 21.19 -17.73 -0.44
CA ASP A 301 21.42 -18.74 0.60
C ASP A 301 20.11 -19.23 1.25
N ASN A 302 19.94 -19.05 2.56
CA ASN A 302 18.70 -19.34 3.26
C ASN A 302 17.89 -18.05 3.54
N GLY A 303 18.13 -17.01 2.75
CA GLY A 303 17.54 -15.70 2.95
C GLY A 303 16.04 -15.67 2.62
N GLN A 304 15.36 -14.68 3.19
CA GLN A 304 13.94 -14.43 3.01
C GLN A 304 13.69 -12.92 2.87
N ALA A 305 12.75 -12.54 2.00
CA ALA A 305 12.36 -11.14 1.86
C ALA A 305 10.84 -10.96 1.82
N ILE A 306 10.37 -9.98 2.60
CA ILE A 306 9.01 -9.46 2.62
C ILE A 306 9.06 -8.03 2.09
N ILE A 307 8.27 -7.76 1.05
CA ILE A 307 8.15 -6.45 0.41
C ILE A 307 6.68 -6.05 0.50
N ASN A 308 6.38 -5.00 1.26
CA ASN A 308 5.01 -4.57 1.53
C ASN A 308 4.87 -3.08 1.23
N GLY A 309 3.81 -2.67 0.53
CA GLY A 309 3.59 -1.23 0.28
C GLY A 309 4.79 -0.52 -0.36
N THR A 310 5.58 -1.21 -1.17
CA THR A 310 6.89 -0.70 -1.64
C THR A 310 6.92 -0.70 -3.16
N GLN A 311 7.55 0.32 -3.75
CA GLN A 311 7.79 0.37 -5.19
C GLN A 311 9.28 0.23 -5.47
N ILE A 312 9.64 -0.80 -6.24
CA ILE A 312 10.99 -1.09 -6.71
C ILE A 312 10.98 -1.00 -8.23
N VAL A 313 11.62 0.04 -8.76
CA VAL A 313 11.70 0.28 -10.21
C VAL A 313 13.16 0.41 -10.59
N THR A 314 13.64 -0.60 -11.31
CA THR A 314 15.05 -0.68 -11.70
C THR A 314 15.24 -0.45 -13.19
N THR A 315 16.41 0.02 -13.59
CA THR A 315 16.72 0.18 -15.01
C THR A 315 17.10 -1.16 -15.62
N ASP A 316 18.17 -1.80 -15.17
CA ASP A 316 18.80 -2.94 -15.86
C ASP A 316 18.91 -4.20 -15.02
N CYS A 317 18.79 -4.08 -13.69
CA CYS A 317 18.76 -5.23 -12.79
C CYS A 317 17.34 -5.67 -12.51
N PRO A 318 17.07 -6.96 -12.28
CA PRO A 318 15.76 -7.36 -11.79
C PRO A 318 15.48 -6.66 -10.44
N PRO A 319 14.31 -6.05 -10.23
CA PRO A 319 13.84 -5.58 -8.93
C PRO A 319 14.02 -6.63 -7.85
N VAL A 320 13.75 -7.91 -8.19
CA VAL A 320 13.99 -9.02 -7.29
C VAL A 320 14.66 -10.18 -8.01
N ASN A 321 15.78 -10.63 -7.45
CA ASN A 321 16.44 -11.87 -7.82
C ASN A 321 16.51 -12.77 -6.58
N CYS A 322 15.91 -13.95 -6.63
CA CYS A 322 15.81 -14.82 -5.47
C CYS A 322 16.43 -16.18 -5.75
N THR A 323 17.51 -16.48 -5.05
CA THR A 323 18.16 -17.80 -4.94
C THR A 323 18.06 -18.36 -3.51
N GLY A 324 17.34 -17.65 -2.63
CA GLY A 324 17.14 -18.01 -1.23
C GLY A 324 15.97 -18.95 -0.98
N LEU A 325 15.36 -18.87 0.21
CA LEU A 325 14.21 -19.70 0.59
C LEU A 325 12.90 -19.19 0.00
N TRP A 326 12.56 -17.93 0.28
CA TRP A 326 11.29 -17.38 -0.19
C TRP A 326 11.25 -15.87 -0.33
N LEU A 327 10.32 -15.43 -1.19
CA LEU A 327 9.95 -14.05 -1.45
C LEU A 327 8.45 -13.87 -1.22
N ARG A 328 8.07 -12.78 -0.54
CA ARG A 328 6.69 -12.33 -0.45
C ARG A 328 6.63 -10.88 -0.87
N ALA A 329 5.75 -10.58 -1.81
CA ALA A 329 5.43 -9.21 -2.19
C ALA A 329 3.95 -8.96 -2.01
N ARG A 330 3.60 -7.85 -1.37
CA ARG A 330 2.23 -7.46 -1.07
C ARG A 330 2.05 -5.99 -1.36
N ASN A 331 0.93 -5.61 -1.98
CA ASN A 331 0.61 -4.20 -2.19
C ASN A 331 1.80 -3.41 -2.74
N SER A 332 2.52 -3.99 -3.69
CA SER A 332 3.83 -3.48 -4.10
C SER A 332 3.91 -3.35 -5.61
N MET A 333 4.86 -2.57 -6.08
CA MET A 333 5.16 -2.46 -7.50
C MET A 333 6.60 -2.89 -7.77
N LEU A 334 6.79 -3.83 -8.69
CA LEU A 334 8.09 -4.37 -9.07
C LEU A 334 8.29 -4.19 -10.58
N GLY A 335 9.05 -3.17 -10.98
CA GLY A 335 9.21 -2.75 -12.37
C GLY A 335 10.64 -2.73 -12.86
N GLN A 336 10.88 -3.11 -14.12
CA GLN A 336 12.21 -3.03 -14.73
C GLN A 336 12.14 -2.37 -16.11
N THR A 337 12.82 -1.25 -16.33
CA THR A 337 12.64 -0.46 -17.57
C THR A 337 13.44 -1.00 -18.75
N ASP A 338 14.70 -1.36 -18.53
CA ASP A 338 15.74 -1.63 -19.53
C ASP A 338 16.58 -2.86 -19.15
N GLY A 339 15.93 -4.02 -19.06
CA GLY A 339 16.57 -5.27 -18.66
C GLY A 339 16.39 -6.39 -19.65
N VAL A 340 17.29 -7.37 -19.60
CA VAL A 340 17.20 -8.63 -20.37
C VAL A 340 16.59 -9.78 -19.55
N THR A 341 16.39 -9.59 -18.26
CA THR A 341 15.83 -10.58 -17.32
C THR A 341 14.41 -10.19 -16.88
N ALA A 342 13.62 -11.17 -16.46
CA ALA A 342 12.33 -10.89 -15.81
C ALA A 342 12.51 -9.98 -14.58
N PRO A 343 11.58 -9.07 -14.28
CA PRO A 343 11.64 -8.26 -13.07
C PRO A 343 11.72 -9.09 -11.78
N ILE A 344 11.01 -10.23 -11.77
CA ILE A 344 11.13 -11.23 -10.71
C ILE A 344 11.77 -12.48 -11.30
N ASN A 345 12.98 -12.77 -10.84
CA ASN A 345 13.73 -13.96 -11.24
C ASN A 345 13.88 -14.90 -10.04
N LEU A 346 13.27 -16.09 -10.12
CA LEU A 346 13.25 -17.07 -9.03
C LEU A 346 14.10 -18.29 -9.42
N LEU A 347 15.26 -18.42 -8.79
CA LEU A 347 16.20 -19.51 -9.04
C LEU A 347 15.94 -20.71 -8.12
N ASP A 348 16.72 -21.78 -8.29
CA ASP A 348 16.51 -23.07 -7.64
C ASP A 348 16.33 -22.93 -6.13
N GLY A 349 15.24 -23.47 -5.60
CA GLY A 349 14.93 -23.46 -4.17
C GLY A 349 14.09 -22.28 -3.67
N CYS A 350 13.98 -21.19 -4.42
CA CYS A 350 13.20 -20.03 -3.98
C CYS A 350 11.71 -20.14 -4.28
N SER A 351 10.84 -20.10 -3.27
CA SER A 351 9.39 -19.97 -3.46
C SER A 351 8.95 -18.51 -3.47
N ALA A 352 7.83 -18.19 -4.12
CA ALA A 352 7.29 -16.84 -4.08
C ALA A 352 5.77 -16.79 -3.85
N ALA A 353 5.33 -15.82 -3.06
CA ALA A 353 3.93 -15.48 -2.85
C ALA A 353 3.70 -14.00 -3.16
N LEU A 354 2.94 -13.70 -4.21
CA LEU A 354 2.69 -12.35 -4.67
C LEU A 354 1.19 -12.05 -4.54
N ASN A 355 0.86 -10.98 -3.81
CA ASN A 355 -0.51 -10.55 -3.57
C ASN A 355 -0.67 -9.06 -3.88
N ALA A 356 -1.74 -8.66 -4.59
CA ALA A 356 -2.02 -7.25 -4.88
C ALA A 356 -0.79 -6.50 -5.44
N THR A 357 0.06 -7.20 -6.20
CA THR A 357 1.36 -6.68 -6.66
C THR A 357 1.30 -6.38 -8.16
N THR A 358 1.80 -5.22 -8.55
CA THR A 358 1.93 -4.86 -9.96
C THR A 358 3.35 -5.14 -10.44
N ILE A 359 3.48 -5.90 -11.52
CA ILE A 359 4.77 -6.28 -12.09
C ILE A 359 4.88 -5.69 -13.48
N TYR A 360 5.91 -4.86 -13.66
CA TYR A 360 6.12 -4.06 -14.86
C TYR A 360 7.39 -4.51 -15.60
N ALA A 361 7.20 -5.16 -16.75
CA ALA A 361 8.25 -5.64 -17.62
C ALA A 361 8.06 -5.09 -19.05
N PRO A 362 8.14 -3.76 -19.25
CA PRO A 362 8.08 -3.17 -20.57
C PRO A 362 9.19 -3.73 -21.43
N ASN A 363 8.92 -3.76 -22.73
CA ASN A 363 9.94 -4.05 -23.71
C ASN A 363 10.39 -2.74 -24.34
N THR A 364 11.66 -2.36 -24.13
CA THR A 364 12.25 -1.19 -24.81
C THR A 364 12.90 -1.57 -26.14
N GLU A 365 13.20 -2.87 -26.36
CA GLU A 365 13.76 -3.39 -27.60
C GLU A 365 12.82 -4.34 -28.35
N ILE A 366 12.53 -4.02 -29.62
CA ILE A 366 11.53 -4.70 -30.47
C ILE A 366 11.71 -6.24 -30.57
N LEU A 367 12.88 -6.79 -30.23
CA LEU A 367 13.25 -8.18 -30.48
C LEU A 367 13.36 -9.08 -29.25
N THR A 368 13.26 -8.56 -28.02
CA THR A 368 13.38 -9.38 -26.80
C THR A 368 12.10 -9.33 -25.97
N THR A 369 11.22 -10.30 -26.15
CA THR A 369 10.09 -10.46 -25.23
C THR A 369 10.58 -10.94 -23.87
N ARG A 370 10.04 -10.38 -22.79
CA ARG A 370 10.49 -10.64 -21.42
C ARG A 370 9.32 -10.91 -20.49
N PRO A 371 9.27 -12.08 -19.84
CA PRO A 371 8.19 -12.40 -18.90
C PRO A 371 8.28 -11.48 -17.68
N ALA A 372 7.14 -11.27 -17.02
CA ALA A 372 7.06 -10.58 -15.74
C ALA A 372 7.72 -11.38 -14.62
N ILE A 373 7.60 -12.71 -14.66
CA ILE A 373 8.22 -13.64 -13.72
C ILE A 373 8.88 -14.78 -14.49
N ALA A 374 10.12 -15.10 -14.14
CA ALA A 374 10.83 -16.27 -14.64
C ALA A 374 11.34 -17.14 -13.50
N CYS A 375 11.24 -18.45 -13.67
CA CYS A 375 11.76 -19.44 -12.74
C CYS A 375 12.78 -20.35 -13.45
N SER A 376 13.81 -20.80 -12.72
CA SER A 376 14.64 -21.92 -13.16
C SER A 376 13.99 -23.28 -12.84
N ASP A 377 14.55 -24.33 -13.43
CA ASP A 377 14.13 -25.71 -13.18
C ASP A 377 14.32 -26.07 -11.70
N GLY A 378 13.30 -26.63 -11.05
CA GLY A 378 13.38 -27.00 -9.63
C GLY A 378 12.90 -25.91 -8.67
N ASN A 379 12.35 -24.80 -9.18
CA ASN A 379 11.60 -23.86 -8.37
C ASN A 379 10.38 -24.55 -7.71
N PRO A 380 10.19 -24.41 -6.38
CA PRO A 380 9.05 -25.02 -5.66
C PRO A 380 7.70 -24.50 -6.14
N GLY A 381 7.67 -23.31 -6.73
CA GLY A 381 6.54 -22.72 -7.45
C GLY A 381 6.13 -21.35 -6.90
N VAL A 382 5.15 -20.74 -7.56
CA VAL A 382 4.68 -19.38 -7.28
C VAL A 382 3.18 -19.38 -6.95
N ASN A 383 2.81 -18.66 -5.90
CA ASN A 383 1.43 -18.34 -5.54
C ASN A 383 1.11 -16.90 -5.95
N LEU A 384 0.05 -16.73 -6.76
CA LEU A 384 -0.32 -15.44 -7.35
C LEU A 384 -1.76 -15.08 -7.04
N ARG A 385 -1.99 -13.99 -6.30
CA ARG A 385 -3.33 -13.46 -6.02
C ARG A 385 -3.42 -11.98 -6.37
N ASN A 386 -4.48 -11.57 -7.07
CA ASN A 386 -4.79 -10.16 -7.32
C ASN A 386 -3.60 -9.38 -7.93
N ASN A 387 -2.81 -9.99 -8.81
CA ASN A 387 -1.65 -9.30 -9.39
C ASN A 387 -1.98 -8.68 -10.73
N LEU A 388 -1.31 -7.57 -11.05
CA LEU A 388 -1.34 -6.95 -12.36
C LEU A 388 -0.01 -7.21 -13.07
N PHE A 389 -0.07 -7.84 -14.23
CA PHE A 389 1.10 -8.13 -15.03
C PHE A 389 1.10 -7.25 -16.28
N TYR A 390 2.11 -6.41 -16.39
CA TYR A 390 2.40 -5.68 -17.62
C TYR A 390 3.67 -6.24 -18.25
N SER A 391 3.52 -7.04 -19.29
CA SER A 391 4.65 -7.67 -19.99
C SER A 391 4.28 -7.88 -21.46
N ASN A 392 5.24 -7.74 -22.35
CA ASN A 392 5.05 -8.03 -23.78
C ASN A 392 5.44 -9.47 -24.16
N ALA A 393 5.75 -10.32 -23.18
CA ALA A 393 6.06 -11.72 -23.45
C ALA A 393 4.83 -12.62 -23.52
N ASP A 394 4.96 -13.65 -24.34
CA ASP A 394 4.06 -14.79 -24.37
C ASP A 394 4.90 -16.07 -24.21
N PRO A 395 4.82 -16.77 -23.07
CA PRO A 395 3.97 -16.46 -21.91
C PRO A 395 4.55 -15.32 -21.03
N HIS A 396 3.68 -14.62 -20.29
CA HIS A 396 4.06 -13.57 -19.34
C HIS A 396 4.72 -14.12 -18.06
N ILE A 397 4.49 -15.40 -17.74
CA ILE A 397 5.02 -16.08 -16.55
C ILE A 397 5.68 -17.38 -17.02
N LEU A 398 6.97 -17.52 -16.72
CA LEU A 398 7.78 -18.71 -16.99
C LEU A 398 8.08 -19.45 -15.68
N CYS A 399 7.04 -19.90 -14.99
CA CYS A 399 7.16 -20.54 -13.68
C CYS A 399 6.18 -21.69 -13.52
N ASN A 400 6.49 -22.62 -12.62
CA ASN A 400 5.50 -23.54 -12.09
C ASN A 400 4.54 -22.77 -11.16
N ILE A 401 3.29 -22.62 -11.56
CA ILE A 401 2.30 -21.87 -10.77
C ILE A 401 1.57 -22.87 -9.86
N ILE A 402 1.69 -22.66 -8.54
CA ILE A 402 1.01 -23.49 -7.53
C ILE A 402 -0.45 -23.08 -7.41
N SER A 403 -0.71 -21.77 -7.34
CA SER A 403 -2.04 -21.20 -7.26
C SER A 403 -2.11 -19.84 -7.97
N THR A 404 -3.29 -19.55 -8.53
CA THR A 404 -3.57 -18.30 -9.23
C THR A 404 -5.01 -17.87 -8.96
N HIS A 405 -5.21 -16.64 -8.51
CA HIS A 405 -6.53 -16.06 -8.24
C HIS A 405 -6.57 -14.59 -8.68
N ASP A 406 -7.58 -14.21 -9.47
CA ASP A 406 -7.90 -12.82 -9.85
C ASP A 406 -6.74 -11.96 -10.39
N ASN A 407 -5.79 -12.61 -11.04
CA ASN A 407 -4.67 -11.96 -11.72
C ASN A 407 -5.11 -11.37 -13.07
N LYS A 408 -4.63 -10.18 -13.40
CA LYS A 408 -4.88 -9.51 -14.70
C LYS A 408 -3.59 -9.39 -15.50
N LEU A 409 -3.72 -9.62 -16.80
CA LEU A 409 -2.66 -9.44 -17.78
C LEU A 409 -3.00 -8.24 -18.66
N LEU A 410 -2.07 -7.28 -18.75
CA LEU A 410 -2.15 -6.14 -19.65
C LEU A 410 -1.07 -6.27 -20.73
N SER A 411 -1.52 -6.26 -21.98
CA SER A 411 -0.68 -6.17 -23.17
C SER A 411 -0.97 -4.84 -23.87
N TRP A 412 -0.52 -3.75 -23.26
CA TRP A 412 -0.69 -2.41 -23.83
C TRP A 412 0.62 -1.86 -24.39
N PRO A 413 0.55 -0.83 -25.25
CA PRO A 413 1.75 -0.12 -25.67
C PRO A 413 2.41 0.60 -24.48
N SER A 414 3.74 0.73 -24.48
CA SER A 414 4.49 1.38 -23.38
C SER A 414 4.15 2.85 -23.16
N ASN A 415 3.64 3.55 -24.18
CA ASN A 415 3.17 4.93 -24.07
C ASN A 415 1.76 5.06 -23.48
N TRP A 416 1.14 3.94 -23.08
CA TRP A 416 -0.13 3.95 -22.37
C TRP A 416 -0.02 4.63 -21.01
N PHE A 417 1.16 4.62 -20.40
CA PHE A 417 1.40 5.19 -19.09
C PHE A 417 2.20 6.49 -19.18
N VAL A 418 1.97 7.43 -18.26
CA VAL A 418 2.61 8.75 -18.23
C VAL A 418 4.12 8.59 -18.06
N ASN A 419 4.54 7.85 -17.04
CA ASN A 419 5.96 7.68 -16.75
C ASN A 419 6.28 6.32 -16.11
N ALA A 420 5.94 5.26 -16.82
CA ALA A 420 6.12 3.91 -16.29
C ALA A 420 7.60 3.54 -16.06
N ALA A 421 8.53 4.27 -16.67
CA ALA A 421 9.96 4.14 -16.38
C ALA A 421 10.30 4.54 -14.94
N ASP A 422 9.57 5.50 -14.37
CA ASP A 422 9.64 5.88 -12.96
C ASP A 422 8.54 5.18 -12.15
N GLY A 423 7.99 4.08 -12.65
CA GLY A 423 6.92 3.32 -12.00
C GLY A 423 5.59 4.06 -11.87
N ASP A 424 5.45 5.18 -12.56
CA ASP A 424 4.19 5.87 -12.68
C ASP A 424 3.37 5.17 -13.80
N LEU A 425 2.42 4.34 -13.37
CA LEU A 425 1.46 3.64 -14.23
C LEU A 425 0.13 4.41 -14.37
N HIS A 426 0.16 5.74 -14.24
CA HIS A 426 -1.00 6.57 -14.57
C HIS A 426 -1.27 6.47 -16.06
N VAL A 427 -2.53 6.32 -16.45
CA VAL A 427 -2.86 6.27 -17.87
C VAL A 427 -2.60 7.63 -18.50
N ASN A 428 -1.76 7.63 -19.54
CA ASN A 428 -1.49 8.78 -20.35
C ASN A 428 -2.79 9.31 -20.96
N TYR A 429 -3.17 10.53 -20.58
CA TYR A 429 -4.41 11.17 -21.01
C TYR A 429 -4.57 11.25 -22.54
N ASP A 430 -3.46 11.37 -23.27
CA ASP A 430 -3.49 11.39 -24.74
C ASP A 430 -3.99 10.06 -25.32
N MET A 431 -3.81 8.96 -24.59
CA MET A 431 -4.29 7.62 -24.97
C MET A 431 -5.78 7.43 -24.67
N LEU A 432 -6.34 8.16 -23.68
CA LEU A 432 -7.78 8.13 -23.36
C LEU A 432 -8.65 8.75 -24.44
N ASN A 433 -8.13 9.75 -25.15
CA ASN A 433 -8.81 10.40 -26.27
C ASN A 433 -9.06 9.45 -27.47
N MET A 434 -8.58 8.20 -27.42
CA MET A 434 -8.92 7.14 -28.38
C MET A 434 -10.30 6.47 -28.17
N GLY A 435 -11.14 7.01 -27.27
CA GLY A 435 -12.58 6.71 -27.25
C GLY A 435 -13.07 5.76 -26.16
N ARG A 436 -12.29 5.53 -25.10
CA ARG A 436 -12.76 4.85 -23.88
C ARG A 436 -12.86 5.86 -22.75
N LYS A 437 -14.06 5.96 -22.15
CA LYS A 437 -14.30 6.81 -20.99
C LYS A 437 -13.75 6.10 -19.76
N MET A 438 -12.60 6.53 -19.27
CA MET A 438 -12.23 6.31 -17.87
C MET A 438 -12.57 7.58 -17.11
N SER A 439 -13.20 7.42 -15.93
CA SER A 439 -13.39 8.51 -14.97
C SER A 439 -12.02 8.78 -14.36
N LEU A 440 -11.56 10.04 -14.39
CA LEU A 440 -10.31 10.44 -13.74
C LEU A 440 -10.60 11.64 -12.85
N GLN A 441 -10.24 11.52 -11.58
CA GLN A 441 -10.11 12.64 -10.66
C GLN A 441 -8.72 13.27 -10.84
N THR A 442 -8.63 14.57 -10.62
CA THR A 442 -7.42 15.37 -10.91
C THR A 442 -6.29 15.08 -9.91
N ASP A 443 -5.30 14.33 -10.35
CA ASP A 443 -3.87 14.25 -9.96
C ASP A 443 -3.44 15.08 -8.72
N PRO A 444 -3.55 14.55 -7.49
CA PRO A 444 -2.80 15.03 -6.35
C PRO A 444 -1.33 14.54 -6.40
N PRO A 445 -0.35 15.39 -6.06
CA PRO A 445 1.09 15.05 -6.08
C PRO A 445 1.55 13.97 -5.07
N SER A 446 0.62 13.27 -4.41
CA SER A 446 0.86 12.18 -3.45
C SER A 446 0.62 10.77 -4.03
N ASP A 447 0.24 10.63 -5.30
CA ASP A 447 -0.24 9.37 -5.93
C ASP A 447 0.84 8.36 -6.35
N ILE A 448 1.97 8.31 -5.66
CA ILE A 448 2.97 7.22 -5.80
C ILE A 448 2.82 6.19 -4.66
N ASP A 449 1.83 6.38 -3.79
CA ASP A 449 1.54 5.44 -2.71
C ASP A 449 0.86 4.17 -3.27
N PRO A 450 1.49 2.98 -3.17
CA PRO A 450 0.84 1.72 -3.53
C PRO A 450 -0.40 1.39 -2.67
N SER A 451 -0.69 2.16 -1.61
CA SER A 451 -1.84 2.04 -0.70
C SER A 451 -3.12 2.74 -1.21
N SER A 452 -3.04 3.72 -2.11
CA SER A 452 -4.18 4.30 -2.82
C SER A 452 -4.28 3.77 -4.26
N ASP A 453 -5.47 3.82 -4.87
CA ASP A 453 -5.51 3.86 -6.33
C ASP A 453 -5.14 5.27 -6.81
N ILE A 454 -4.83 5.36 -8.09
CA ILE A 454 -4.11 6.49 -8.70
C ILE A 454 -4.99 7.76 -8.86
N ASP A 455 -6.30 7.68 -8.64
CA ASP A 455 -7.16 8.88 -8.64
C ASP A 455 -7.61 9.28 -7.22
N GLY A 456 -6.89 8.79 -6.20
CA GLY A 456 -7.07 9.13 -4.80
C GLY A 456 -8.33 8.57 -4.17
N HIS A 457 -8.94 7.52 -4.74
CA HIS A 457 -10.06 6.83 -4.11
C HIS A 457 -9.56 5.84 -3.06
N PRO A 458 -10.29 5.71 -1.94
CA PRO A 458 -10.14 4.56 -1.05
C PRO A 458 -10.39 3.28 -1.87
N ARG A 459 -9.39 2.40 -1.88
CA ARG A 459 -9.27 1.21 -2.75
C ARG A 459 -10.57 0.47 -3.09
N THR A 460 -10.63 -0.04 -4.32
CA THR A 460 -11.04 -1.44 -4.53
C THR A 460 -9.77 -2.33 -4.50
N PRO A 461 -9.71 -3.40 -3.67
CA PRO A 461 -8.49 -3.97 -3.08
C PRO A 461 -7.53 -4.74 -4.03
N ASN A 462 -7.60 -4.53 -5.34
CA ASN A 462 -7.19 -5.57 -6.26
C ASN A 462 -5.83 -5.36 -6.96
N TYR A 463 -5.25 -4.15 -7.10
CA TYR A 463 -3.96 -3.98 -7.80
C TYR A 463 -3.18 -2.74 -7.30
N ALA A 464 -1.95 -2.89 -6.80
CA ALA A 464 -1.18 -1.76 -6.26
C ALA A 464 -0.63 -0.82 -7.34
N GLY A 465 -0.80 0.50 -7.16
CA GLY A 465 -0.15 1.54 -7.95
C GLY A 465 -0.47 1.54 -9.46
N ALA A 466 -1.63 1.03 -9.87
CA ALA A 466 -2.01 0.99 -11.28
C ALA A 466 -3.50 1.22 -11.52
N ASP A 467 -3.81 2.02 -12.53
CA ASP A 467 -5.15 2.14 -13.09
C ASP A 467 -5.60 0.82 -13.71
N VAL A 468 -6.72 0.28 -13.25
CA VAL A 468 -7.38 -0.81 -13.93
C VAL A 468 -8.35 -0.22 -14.95
N PRO A 469 -8.18 -0.48 -16.25
CA PRO A 469 -9.24 -0.19 -17.21
C PRO A 469 -10.51 -0.98 -16.84
N PHE A 470 -11.63 -0.27 -16.70
CA PHE A 470 -12.95 -0.90 -16.60
C PHE A 470 -13.36 -1.58 -17.93
#